data_AF-A0A9E1IHW2-F1
#
_entry.id   AF-A0A9E1IHW2-F1
#
_cell.length_a   1.000
_cell.length_b   1.000
_cell.length_c   1.000
_cell.angle_alpha   90.00
_cell.angle_beta   90.00
_cell.angle_gamma   90.00
#
_symmetry.space_group_name_H-M   'P 1'
#
loop_
_entity.id
_entity.type
_entity.pdbx_description
1 polymer ?
#
loop_
_entity_poly.entity_id
_entity_poly.type
_entity_poly.pdbx_seq_one_letter_code
_entity_poly.pdbx_strand_id
1 'polypeptide(L)'
;MKRLIFTLAALSLPVSAMAWKHTEEAWTTDDFPLKYWVADDGTAETDCEESVPPGYCATVAQQGYAAWHDAQCADFTDEYMGVCENVGYSPNNADRKNYFAFNDPGDDLKEAGTLAAALTLATGTAFILDGVPYKHSYDSDIVFNDNVKYTTHEEVLAGNCSNAFNMRTVITHEIGHTLGMGHSCEEGETCLDSDLYNATMEWTEGQCGVDAADINSDDIQGITALYGPYATFSCSHELKPGSSSTQAIGIVCEEGSADCDPFKLKCVVESTAYDELIADSAEWDWGDGETSSGLTPSHVYDTPGNYTVRAKFVGERTGCGEWDYTYRKVGYVTACGVPKSAFDIEHVDGLTYRLLNETDISVYGCIFDIQWDIFDGGTLVDSIKAWEPEYTFEEPGEYRIVLNVGGYAGTGASEMTFEAKRRRGDGRGCSTVGLGAGAMGTLLVGLFGVARRRW
;
A
#
# COMPACT_ATOMS: atom_id res chain seq x y z
N MET A 1 -3.47 -53.02 -36.03
CA MET A 1 -4.07 -51.94 -36.87
C MET A 1 -5.41 -51.52 -36.30
N LYS A 2 -5.43 -50.47 -35.47
CA LYS A 2 -6.61 -49.63 -35.22
C LYS A 2 -6.06 -48.22 -35.07
N ARG A 3 -6.31 -47.37 -36.06
CA ARG A 3 -5.93 -45.95 -36.06
C ARG A 3 -6.97 -45.22 -35.21
N LEU A 4 -6.55 -44.61 -34.10
CA LEU A 4 -7.32 -43.54 -33.46
C LEU A 4 -7.04 -42.26 -34.24
N ILE A 5 -8.09 -41.70 -34.83
CA ILE A 5 -8.12 -40.36 -35.39
C ILE A 5 -8.38 -39.44 -34.20
N PHE A 6 -7.39 -38.64 -33.81
CA PHE A 6 -7.62 -37.49 -32.93
C PHE A 6 -8.27 -36.42 -33.79
N THR A 7 -9.59 -36.27 -33.64
CA THR A 7 -10.31 -35.10 -34.14
C THR A 7 -9.88 -33.94 -33.25
N LEU A 8 -9.06 -33.06 -33.79
CA LEU A 8 -8.75 -31.76 -33.18
C LEU A 8 -10.06 -30.97 -33.19
N ALA A 9 -10.81 -31.01 -32.10
CA ALA A 9 -11.86 -30.04 -31.85
C ALA A 9 -11.13 -28.73 -31.55
N ALA A 10 -11.02 -27.88 -32.57
CA ALA A 10 -10.74 -26.47 -32.34
C ALA A 10 -11.91 -25.95 -31.50
N LEU A 11 -11.68 -25.81 -30.19
CA LEU A 11 -12.52 -25.00 -29.33
C LEU A 11 -12.44 -23.59 -29.89
N SER A 12 -13.43 -23.20 -30.69
CA SER A 12 -13.72 -21.80 -30.93
C SER A 12 -14.19 -21.25 -29.59
N LEU A 13 -13.27 -20.71 -28.79
CA LEU A 13 -13.64 -19.78 -27.74
C LEU A 13 -14.37 -18.64 -28.44
N PRO A 14 -15.65 -18.35 -28.12
CA PRO A 14 -16.18 -17.05 -28.45
C PRO A 14 -15.30 -16.05 -27.68
N VAL A 15 -14.52 -15.25 -28.41
CA VAL A 15 -13.98 -14.01 -27.86
C VAL A 15 -15.21 -13.14 -27.61
N SER A 16 -15.74 -13.17 -26.38
CA SER A 16 -16.80 -12.25 -25.97
C SER A 16 -16.14 -10.93 -25.57
N ALA A 17 -16.78 -9.84 -25.95
CA ALA A 17 -16.28 -8.48 -25.94
C ALA A 17 -16.27 -7.86 -24.53
N MET A 18 -15.36 -8.33 -23.68
CA MET A 18 -15.16 -7.79 -22.34
C MET A 18 -13.96 -6.83 -22.43
N ALA A 19 -14.18 -5.54 -22.17
CA ALA A 19 -13.20 -4.47 -22.43
C ALA A 19 -13.07 -3.48 -21.25
N TRP A 20 -13.53 -3.90 -20.07
CA TRP A 20 -13.43 -3.16 -18.82
C TRP A 20 -12.07 -2.45 -18.65
N LYS A 21 -12.14 -1.22 -18.15
CA LYS A 21 -10.98 -0.38 -17.83
C LYS A 21 -10.99 -0.10 -16.33
N HIS A 22 -9.82 0.22 -15.78
CA HIS A 22 -9.69 0.68 -14.40
C HIS A 22 -8.99 2.03 -14.36
N THR A 23 -9.17 2.76 -13.26
CA THR A 23 -8.50 4.05 -13.01
C THR A 23 -7.01 3.91 -12.68
N GLU A 24 -6.51 2.67 -12.52
CA GLU A 24 -5.20 2.33 -11.95
C GLU A 24 -5.05 2.74 -10.46
N GLU A 25 -6.17 3.00 -9.79
CA GLU A 25 -6.27 3.32 -8.37
C GLU A 25 -7.26 2.35 -7.74
N ALA A 26 -6.86 1.64 -6.69
CA ALA A 26 -7.70 0.61 -6.08
C ALA A 26 -7.45 0.50 -4.58
N TRP A 27 -8.48 0.05 -3.88
CA TRP A 27 -8.38 -0.40 -2.50
C TRP A 27 -7.65 -1.74 -2.43
N THR A 28 -7.15 -2.10 -1.27
CA THR A 28 -6.70 -3.47 -0.99
C THR A 28 -7.75 -4.22 -0.21
N THR A 29 -7.65 -5.54 -0.22
CA THR A 29 -8.51 -6.43 0.57
C THR A 29 -8.48 -6.11 2.07
N ASP A 30 -7.37 -5.55 2.55
CA ASP A 30 -7.19 -5.17 3.95
C ASP A 30 -7.93 -3.87 4.33
N ASP A 31 -8.41 -3.11 3.33
CA ASP A 31 -9.17 -1.86 3.54
C ASP A 31 -10.67 -2.10 3.70
N PHE A 32 -11.17 -3.28 3.33
CA PHE A 32 -12.59 -3.61 3.45
C PHE A 32 -12.97 -4.06 4.87
N PRO A 33 -14.16 -3.71 5.39
CA PRO A 33 -15.23 -2.99 4.69
C PRO A 33 -14.94 -1.50 4.49
N LEU A 34 -15.23 -1.00 3.29
CA LEU A 34 -15.08 0.42 2.95
C LEU A 34 -16.17 1.23 3.64
N LYS A 35 -15.76 2.10 4.57
CA LYS A 35 -16.68 2.93 5.33
C LYS A 35 -17.06 4.17 4.55
N TYR A 36 -18.36 4.49 4.52
CA TYR A 36 -18.84 5.69 3.86
C TYR A 36 -19.92 6.41 4.67
N TRP A 37 -20.02 7.71 4.41
CA TRP A 37 -20.98 8.62 5.02
C TRP A 37 -21.73 9.38 3.94
N VAL A 38 -22.95 9.76 4.26
CA VAL A 38 -23.76 10.61 3.39
C VAL A 38 -23.80 11.99 4.06
N ALA A 39 -23.27 13.00 3.38
CA ALA A 39 -23.32 14.36 3.87
C ALA A 39 -24.75 14.89 3.81
N ASP A 40 -25.15 15.61 4.85
CA ASP A 40 -26.43 16.29 4.96
C ASP A 40 -26.18 17.72 5.42
N ASP A 41 -26.50 18.67 4.54
CA ASP A 41 -26.29 20.10 4.72
C ASP A 41 -27.46 20.81 5.41
N GLY A 42 -28.45 20.06 5.94
CA GLY A 42 -29.68 20.68 6.43
C GLY A 42 -30.49 19.99 7.53
N THR A 43 -29.98 18.96 8.22
CA THR A 43 -30.62 18.11 9.26
C THR A 43 -31.29 16.85 8.72
N ALA A 44 -31.31 15.78 9.51
CA ALA A 44 -31.83 14.44 9.18
C ALA A 44 -33.28 14.36 8.64
N GLU A 45 -33.95 15.50 8.43
CA GLU A 45 -35.30 15.69 7.88
C GLU A 45 -35.35 16.59 6.62
N THR A 46 -34.22 17.02 6.05
CA THR A 46 -34.17 17.90 4.86
C THR A 46 -33.61 17.25 3.59
N ASP A 47 -33.81 17.95 2.48
CA ASP A 47 -33.45 17.54 1.13
C ASP A 47 -31.96 17.81 0.86
N CYS A 48 -31.14 16.75 0.91
CA CYS A 48 -29.76 16.74 0.38
C CYS A 48 -29.69 17.22 -1.09
N GLU A 49 -30.77 17.09 -1.84
CA GLU A 49 -30.94 17.57 -3.20
C GLU A 49 -32.43 17.94 -3.37
N GLU A 50 -32.74 19.20 -3.67
CA GLU A 50 -34.13 19.73 -3.70
C GLU A 50 -35.03 18.94 -4.68
N SER A 51 -34.44 18.37 -5.73
CA SER A 51 -35.18 17.64 -6.76
C SER A 51 -35.62 16.22 -6.37
N VAL A 52 -35.22 15.71 -5.19
CA VAL A 52 -35.59 14.36 -4.70
C VAL A 52 -36.19 14.40 -3.29
N PRO A 53 -36.96 13.39 -2.87
CA PRO A 53 -37.58 13.37 -1.53
C PRO A 53 -36.55 13.35 -0.38
N PRO A 54 -36.91 13.85 0.81
CA PRO A 54 -36.04 13.81 1.98
C PRO A 54 -35.59 12.38 2.31
N GLY A 55 -34.31 12.21 2.63
CA GLY A 55 -33.70 10.90 2.95
C GLY A 55 -33.43 9.99 1.74
N TYR A 56 -33.77 10.43 0.51
CA TYR A 56 -33.50 9.63 -0.69
C TYR A 56 -32.00 9.44 -0.94
N CYS A 57 -31.15 10.46 -0.73
CA CYS A 57 -29.70 10.34 -0.96
C CYS A 57 -29.04 9.21 -0.14
N ALA A 58 -29.41 9.09 1.14
CA ALA A 58 -28.89 8.01 1.97
C ALA A 58 -29.37 6.63 1.51
N THR A 59 -30.61 6.57 1.01
CA THR A 59 -31.19 5.34 0.47
C THR A 59 -30.51 4.95 -0.84
N VAL A 60 -30.33 5.90 -1.76
CA VAL A 60 -29.78 5.64 -3.09
C VAL A 60 -28.28 5.32 -3.03
N ALA A 61 -27.52 5.87 -2.08
CA ALA A 61 -26.13 5.48 -1.84
C ALA A 61 -25.99 4.00 -1.44
N GLN A 62 -26.85 3.55 -0.51
CA GLN A 62 -26.90 2.13 -0.14
C GLN A 62 -27.36 1.25 -1.32
N GLN A 63 -28.31 1.71 -2.14
CA GLN A 63 -28.74 1.00 -3.35
C GLN A 63 -27.63 0.91 -4.40
N GLY A 64 -26.78 1.93 -4.52
CA GLY A 64 -25.64 1.92 -5.43
C GLY A 64 -24.60 0.88 -5.04
N TYR A 65 -24.19 0.85 -3.76
CA TYR A 65 -23.32 -0.23 -3.27
C TYR A 65 -23.97 -1.60 -3.39
N ALA A 66 -25.27 -1.71 -3.11
CA ALA A 66 -26.03 -2.94 -3.30
C ALA A 66 -26.01 -3.47 -4.74
N ALA A 67 -26.01 -2.59 -5.75
CA ALA A 67 -25.87 -2.99 -7.15
C ALA A 67 -24.49 -3.63 -7.41
N TRP A 68 -23.41 -3.07 -6.86
CA TRP A 68 -22.07 -3.65 -6.99
C TRP A 68 -21.92 -5.02 -6.32
N HIS A 69 -22.72 -5.33 -5.29
CA HIS A 69 -22.76 -6.66 -4.65
C HIS A 69 -23.37 -7.77 -5.52
N ASP A 70 -24.02 -7.43 -6.64
CA ASP A 70 -24.46 -8.43 -7.61
C ASP A 70 -23.25 -9.08 -8.33
N ALA A 71 -22.07 -8.47 -8.28
CA ALA A 71 -20.81 -9.08 -8.69
C ALA A 71 -20.34 -10.10 -7.65
N GLN A 72 -21.03 -11.25 -7.58
CA GLN A 72 -20.83 -12.28 -6.55
C GLN A 72 -19.40 -12.79 -6.39
N CYS A 73 -18.58 -12.63 -7.43
CA CYS A 73 -17.20 -13.07 -7.47
C CYS A 73 -16.22 -12.01 -6.97
N ALA A 74 -16.62 -10.75 -6.84
CA ALA A 74 -15.84 -9.71 -6.19
C ALA A 74 -16.08 -9.74 -4.67
N ASP A 75 -15.02 -9.94 -3.88
CA ASP A 75 -15.03 -10.02 -2.41
C ASP A 75 -14.67 -8.65 -1.80
N PHE A 76 -15.36 -7.60 -2.22
CA PHE A 76 -15.32 -6.30 -1.54
C PHE A 76 -16.52 -6.16 -0.61
N THR A 77 -16.39 -5.35 0.44
CA THR A 77 -17.49 -5.05 1.36
C THR A 77 -17.52 -3.57 1.69
N ASP A 78 -18.69 -3.06 2.05
CA ASP A 78 -18.92 -1.67 2.47
C ASP A 78 -19.61 -1.63 3.85
N GLU A 79 -19.47 -0.50 4.54
CA GLU A 79 -20.16 -0.24 5.80
C GLU A 79 -20.74 1.19 5.80
N TYR A 80 -22.08 1.27 5.81
CA TYR A 80 -22.77 2.56 5.93
C TYR A 80 -22.66 3.10 7.35
N MET A 81 -22.00 4.25 7.48
CA MET A 81 -21.71 4.86 8.78
C MET A 81 -22.76 5.90 9.22
N GLY A 82 -23.76 6.15 8.37
CA GLY A 82 -24.86 7.09 8.66
C GLY A 82 -24.73 8.45 7.96
N VAL A 83 -25.71 9.30 8.24
CA VAL A 83 -25.77 10.67 7.77
C VAL A 83 -24.92 11.58 8.68
N CYS A 84 -24.12 12.46 8.11
CA CYS A 84 -23.33 13.43 8.87
C CYS A 84 -23.80 14.86 8.63
N GLU A 85 -24.37 15.48 9.67
CA GLU A 85 -24.75 16.90 9.68
C GLU A 85 -23.52 17.79 9.91
N ASN A 86 -23.42 18.93 9.20
CA ASN A 86 -22.39 19.96 9.41
C ASN A 86 -20.94 19.51 9.22
N VAL A 87 -20.67 18.50 8.38
CA VAL A 87 -19.28 18.28 7.96
C VAL A 87 -18.94 19.44 7.04
N GLY A 88 -17.91 20.21 7.40
CA GLY A 88 -17.30 21.15 6.46
C GLY A 88 -16.67 20.33 5.35
N TYR A 89 -17.50 19.88 4.41
CA TYR A 89 -17.07 19.17 3.21
C TYR A 89 -15.98 20.02 2.58
N SER A 90 -14.78 19.45 2.53
CA SER A 90 -13.65 20.05 1.84
C SER A 90 -13.21 19.03 0.82
N PRO A 91 -13.46 19.25 -0.47
CA PRO A 91 -12.90 18.41 -1.52
C PRO A 91 -11.38 18.34 -1.30
N ASN A 92 -10.81 17.14 -1.30
CA ASN A 92 -9.38 16.87 -1.09
C ASN A 92 -8.84 16.95 0.35
N ASN A 93 -9.68 16.90 1.39
CA ASN A 93 -9.16 16.66 2.73
C ASN A 93 -8.90 15.16 2.88
N ALA A 94 -7.63 14.75 2.90
CA ALA A 94 -7.21 13.36 3.14
C ALA A 94 -7.54 12.90 4.58
N ASP A 95 -8.83 12.87 4.93
CA ASP A 95 -9.33 12.54 6.26
C ASP A 95 -9.67 11.05 6.42
N ARG A 96 -9.51 10.29 5.32
CA ARG A 96 -9.70 8.85 5.18
C ARG A 96 -11.15 8.44 5.39
N LYS A 97 -12.08 9.28 4.94
CA LYS A 97 -13.50 8.98 4.97
C LYS A 97 -14.07 9.23 3.59
N ASN A 98 -14.88 8.30 3.14
CA ASN A 98 -15.54 8.39 1.85
C ASN A 98 -16.90 9.07 2.06
N TYR A 99 -17.06 10.29 1.56
CA TYR A 99 -18.31 11.04 1.64
C TYR A 99 -19.08 11.04 0.33
N PHE A 100 -20.40 10.92 0.41
CA PHE A 100 -21.30 11.40 -0.64
C PHE A 100 -21.73 12.82 -0.31
N ALA A 101 -21.35 13.78 -1.13
CA ALA A 101 -21.71 15.19 -1.03
C ALA A 101 -22.62 15.61 -2.18
N PHE A 102 -23.58 16.50 -1.90
CA PHE A 102 -24.59 16.95 -2.84
C PHE A 102 -24.57 18.47 -2.97
N ASN A 103 -25.09 18.97 -4.09
CA ASN A 103 -25.09 20.40 -4.44
C ASN A 103 -23.69 21.03 -4.49
N ASP A 104 -22.68 20.25 -4.90
CA ASP A 104 -21.29 20.69 -5.09
C ASP A 104 -20.82 21.78 -4.10
N PRO A 105 -20.76 21.47 -2.79
CA PRO A 105 -20.59 22.51 -1.78
C PRO A 105 -19.18 23.14 -1.80
N GLY A 106 -18.23 22.49 -2.48
CA GLY A 106 -16.88 22.98 -2.73
C GLY A 106 -16.71 23.78 -4.03
N ASP A 107 -17.73 23.83 -4.91
CA ASP A 107 -17.61 24.36 -6.28
C ASP A 107 -16.46 23.66 -7.02
N ASP A 108 -16.47 22.32 -7.03
CA ASP A 108 -15.48 21.43 -7.62
C ASP A 108 -15.83 21.04 -9.06
N LEU A 109 -17.11 20.93 -9.37
CA LEU A 109 -17.64 20.42 -10.63
C LEU A 109 -17.97 21.55 -11.61
N LYS A 110 -16.93 22.27 -12.05
CA LYS A 110 -17.07 23.44 -12.96
C LYS A 110 -17.24 23.09 -14.43
N GLU A 111 -17.08 21.83 -14.79
CA GLU A 111 -17.14 21.38 -16.18
C GLU A 111 -18.58 21.13 -16.62
N ALA A 112 -18.98 21.78 -17.73
CA ALA A 112 -20.34 21.68 -18.25
C ALA A 112 -20.65 20.24 -18.70
N GLY A 113 -21.69 19.65 -18.12
CA GLY A 113 -22.14 18.29 -18.44
C GLY A 113 -21.77 17.22 -17.40
N THR A 114 -20.93 17.57 -16.41
CA THR A 114 -20.58 16.65 -15.31
C THR A 114 -21.76 16.47 -14.38
N LEU A 115 -22.24 15.23 -14.23
CA LEU A 115 -23.34 14.91 -13.31
C LEU A 115 -22.81 14.77 -11.88
N ALA A 116 -21.80 13.93 -11.69
CA ALA A 116 -21.12 13.75 -10.43
C ALA A 116 -19.65 13.42 -10.70
N ALA A 117 -18.84 13.29 -9.64
CA ALA A 117 -17.49 12.77 -9.75
C ALA A 117 -17.04 12.09 -8.45
N ALA A 118 -16.38 10.94 -8.57
CA ALA A 118 -15.53 10.37 -7.55
C ALA A 118 -14.14 11.04 -7.53
N LEU A 119 -13.79 11.64 -6.40
CA LEU A 119 -12.54 12.34 -6.14
C LEU A 119 -11.65 11.45 -5.28
N THR A 120 -10.98 10.49 -5.92
CA THR A 120 -10.11 9.51 -5.25
C THR A 120 -8.71 10.07 -5.02
N LEU A 121 -8.17 9.82 -3.82
CA LEU A 121 -6.76 10.03 -3.49
C LEU A 121 -6.06 8.69 -3.33
N ALA A 122 -4.98 8.51 -4.10
CA ALA A 122 -4.18 7.30 -4.07
C ALA A 122 -2.68 7.59 -3.94
N THR A 123 -1.95 6.68 -3.27
CA THR A 123 -0.51 6.80 -3.05
C THR A 123 0.19 5.45 -3.11
N GLY A 124 1.50 5.49 -3.38
CA GLY A 124 2.32 4.27 -3.48
C GLY A 124 1.81 3.30 -4.55
N THR A 125 2.37 2.10 -4.57
CA THR A 125 1.85 0.99 -5.38
C THR A 125 1.27 -0.05 -4.42
N ALA A 126 -0.02 -0.36 -4.59
CA ALA A 126 -0.71 -1.40 -3.81
C ALA A 126 -0.32 -2.79 -4.35
N PHE A 127 -0.63 -3.03 -5.62
CA PHE A 127 -0.39 -4.29 -6.31
C PHE A 127 -0.12 -4.07 -7.81
N ILE A 128 0.20 -5.15 -8.52
CA ILE A 128 0.37 -5.14 -9.98
C ILE A 128 -0.60 -6.16 -10.54
N LEU A 129 -1.52 -5.72 -11.41
CA LEU A 129 -2.48 -6.56 -12.11
C LEU A 129 -2.15 -6.50 -13.61
N ASP A 130 -1.90 -7.66 -14.23
CA ASP A 130 -1.50 -7.78 -15.64
C ASP A 130 -0.34 -6.86 -16.09
N GLY A 131 0.60 -6.60 -15.19
CA GLY A 131 1.75 -5.74 -15.44
C GLY A 131 1.49 -4.24 -15.28
N VAL A 132 0.26 -3.84 -14.95
CA VAL A 132 -0.11 -2.46 -14.62
C VAL A 132 -0.02 -2.27 -13.10
N PRO A 133 0.78 -1.29 -12.62
CA PRO A 133 0.85 -0.98 -11.19
C PRO A 133 -0.36 -0.17 -10.74
N TYR A 134 -1.10 -0.69 -9.77
CA TYR A 134 -2.23 0.01 -9.15
C TYR A 134 -1.76 0.78 -7.92
N LYS A 135 -2.20 2.03 -7.78
CA LYS A 135 -1.94 2.81 -6.57
C LYS A 135 -2.92 2.45 -5.47
N HIS A 136 -2.49 2.59 -4.21
CA HIS A 136 -3.35 2.35 -3.06
C HIS A 136 -4.25 3.54 -2.81
N SER A 137 -5.55 3.37 -3.06
CA SER A 137 -6.58 4.32 -2.64
C SER A 137 -6.68 4.35 -1.12
N TYR A 138 -6.78 5.55 -0.55
CA TYR A 138 -6.93 5.71 0.90
C TYR A 138 -8.05 6.69 1.29
N ASP A 139 -8.68 7.33 0.30
CA ASP A 139 -9.75 8.32 0.46
C ASP A 139 -10.46 8.48 -0.91
N SER A 140 -11.79 8.60 -0.92
CA SER A 140 -12.57 8.84 -2.13
C SER A 140 -13.93 9.46 -1.81
N ASP A 141 -14.12 10.71 -2.21
CA ASP A 141 -15.38 11.43 -2.04
C ASP A 141 -16.17 11.47 -3.35
N ILE A 142 -17.48 11.25 -3.30
CA ILE A 142 -18.37 11.41 -4.45
C ILE A 142 -19.13 12.73 -4.30
N VAL A 143 -19.04 13.61 -5.30
CA VAL A 143 -19.72 14.90 -5.33
C VAL A 143 -20.77 14.92 -6.43
N PHE A 144 -21.99 15.35 -6.13
CA PHE A 144 -23.04 15.60 -7.11
C PHE A 144 -23.11 17.09 -7.47
N ASN A 145 -23.27 17.38 -8.75
CA ASN A 145 -23.32 18.73 -9.29
C ASN A 145 -24.59 19.50 -8.87
N ASP A 146 -24.46 20.78 -8.54
CA ASP A 146 -25.52 21.70 -8.12
C ASP A 146 -26.40 22.25 -9.27
N ASN A 147 -25.94 22.11 -10.52
CA ASN A 147 -26.63 22.61 -11.72
C ASN A 147 -27.31 21.51 -12.53
N VAL A 148 -27.49 20.33 -11.93
CA VAL A 148 -28.09 19.15 -12.55
C VAL A 148 -29.38 18.81 -11.83
N LYS A 149 -30.43 18.50 -12.60
CA LYS A 149 -31.71 18.06 -12.03
C LYS A 149 -31.74 16.54 -11.94
N TYR A 150 -31.97 16.02 -10.73
CA TYR A 150 -32.11 14.59 -10.49
C TYR A 150 -33.58 14.19 -10.29
N THR A 151 -33.82 12.89 -10.33
CA THR A 151 -35.12 12.26 -10.05
C THR A 151 -34.87 10.84 -9.53
N THR A 152 -35.86 10.26 -8.86
CA THR A 152 -35.70 8.90 -8.32
C THR A 152 -35.83 7.86 -9.43
N HIS A 153 -35.18 6.71 -9.24
CA HIS A 153 -35.29 5.59 -10.17
C HIS A 153 -36.76 5.17 -10.40
N GLU A 154 -37.59 5.19 -9.36
CA GLU A 154 -39.01 4.87 -9.42
C GLU A 154 -39.82 5.86 -10.27
N GLU A 155 -39.49 7.15 -10.21
CA GLU A 155 -40.13 8.18 -11.05
C GLU A 155 -39.80 8.00 -12.53
N VAL A 156 -38.57 7.60 -12.84
CA VAL A 156 -38.16 7.26 -14.21
C VAL A 156 -38.94 6.04 -14.71
N LEU A 157 -38.97 4.94 -13.94
CA LEU A 157 -39.73 3.74 -14.30
C LEU A 157 -41.24 3.99 -14.43
N ALA A 158 -41.79 4.91 -13.64
CA ALA A 158 -43.19 5.32 -13.73
C ALA A 158 -43.50 6.21 -14.96
N GLY A 159 -42.48 6.60 -15.73
CA GLY A 159 -42.62 7.52 -16.87
C GLY A 159 -42.89 8.97 -16.46
N ASN A 160 -42.61 9.34 -15.21
CA ASN A 160 -42.82 10.69 -14.66
C ASN A 160 -41.54 11.54 -14.71
N CYS A 161 -40.47 11.06 -15.34
CA CYS A 161 -39.23 11.80 -15.48
C CYS A 161 -39.39 13.05 -16.36
N SER A 162 -38.99 14.20 -15.81
CA SER A 162 -39.14 15.52 -16.46
C SER A 162 -37.77 16.09 -16.86
N ASN A 163 -37.11 15.46 -17.83
CA ASN A 163 -35.75 15.78 -18.29
C ASN A 163 -34.73 15.83 -17.12
N ALA A 164 -34.88 14.91 -16.17
CA ALA A 164 -34.00 14.78 -15.02
C ALA A 164 -33.13 13.52 -15.18
N PHE A 165 -31.99 13.48 -14.50
CA PHE A 165 -31.10 12.34 -14.49
C PHE A 165 -31.49 11.36 -13.38
N ASN A 166 -31.38 10.07 -13.68
CA ASN A 166 -31.67 9.01 -12.74
C ASN A 166 -30.55 8.95 -11.70
N MET A 167 -30.82 9.41 -10.47
CA MET A 167 -29.80 9.53 -9.44
C MET A 167 -29.16 8.17 -9.08
N ARG A 168 -29.93 7.08 -9.22
CA ARG A 168 -29.44 5.72 -8.98
C ARG A 168 -28.38 5.31 -10.02
N THR A 169 -28.56 5.65 -11.29
CA THR A 169 -27.55 5.40 -12.32
C THR A 169 -26.27 6.14 -11.99
N VAL A 170 -26.37 7.45 -11.74
CA VAL A 170 -25.21 8.32 -11.47
C VAL A 170 -24.46 7.84 -10.24
N ILE A 171 -25.13 7.58 -9.12
CA ILE A 171 -24.43 7.15 -7.90
C ILE A 171 -23.77 5.78 -8.05
N THR A 172 -24.39 4.86 -8.80
CA THR A 172 -23.82 3.53 -9.02
C THR A 172 -22.55 3.64 -9.88
N HIS A 173 -22.57 4.49 -10.89
CA HIS A 173 -21.40 4.83 -11.71
C HIS A 173 -20.24 5.41 -10.87
N GLU A 174 -20.50 6.43 -10.06
CA GLU A 174 -19.46 7.05 -9.23
C GLU A 174 -18.90 6.11 -8.15
N ILE A 175 -19.73 5.21 -7.61
CA ILE A 175 -19.25 4.15 -6.73
C ILE A 175 -18.29 3.24 -7.49
N GLY A 176 -18.54 2.94 -8.76
CA GLY A 176 -17.60 2.21 -9.61
C GLY A 176 -16.24 2.89 -9.65
N HIS A 177 -16.18 4.20 -9.90
CA HIS A 177 -14.93 4.95 -9.85
C HIS A 177 -14.26 4.92 -8.47
N THR A 178 -15.04 5.07 -7.39
CA THR A 178 -14.53 4.92 -6.02
C THR A 178 -13.92 3.54 -5.78
N LEU A 179 -14.49 2.51 -6.39
CA LEU A 179 -13.98 1.14 -6.36
C LEU A 179 -12.82 0.89 -7.35
N GLY A 180 -12.44 1.87 -8.17
CA GLY A 180 -11.32 1.77 -9.11
C GLY A 180 -11.70 1.41 -10.55
N MET A 181 -13.00 1.32 -10.85
CA MET A 181 -13.50 1.09 -12.21
C MET A 181 -13.30 2.34 -13.07
N GLY A 182 -12.80 2.16 -14.29
CA GLY A 182 -12.77 3.20 -15.31
C GLY A 182 -13.96 3.05 -16.25
N HIS A 183 -14.13 4.00 -17.18
CA HIS A 183 -15.22 3.91 -18.15
C HIS A 183 -15.04 2.71 -19.10
N SER A 184 -16.12 1.97 -19.35
CA SER A 184 -16.14 0.90 -20.35
C SER A 184 -15.88 1.43 -21.76
N CYS A 185 -16.35 2.64 -22.05
CA CYS A 185 -16.14 3.38 -23.29
C CYS A 185 -15.97 4.87 -22.98
N GLU A 186 -14.95 5.52 -23.56
CA GLU A 186 -14.67 6.94 -23.33
C GLU A 186 -15.34 7.86 -24.37
N GLU A 187 -15.39 9.16 -24.07
CA GLU A 187 -15.86 10.18 -25.02
C GLU A 187 -15.12 10.09 -26.36
N GLY A 188 -15.88 9.91 -27.45
CA GLY A 188 -15.36 9.83 -28.82
C GLY A 188 -14.92 8.43 -29.26
N GLU A 189 -15.00 7.42 -28.40
CA GLU A 189 -14.83 6.02 -28.78
C GLU A 189 -16.12 5.47 -29.43
N THR A 190 -15.97 4.57 -30.42
CA THR A 190 -17.14 3.90 -31.01
C THR A 190 -17.51 2.68 -30.19
N CYS A 191 -18.42 2.85 -29.25
CA CYS A 191 -18.94 1.77 -28.39
C CYS A 191 -20.03 0.97 -29.15
N LEU A 192 -19.61 0.00 -29.97
CA LEU A 192 -20.54 -0.80 -30.79
C LEU A 192 -21.07 -2.05 -30.08
N ASP A 193 -20.43 -2.44 -28.98
CA ASP A 193 -20.85 -3.58 -28.19
C ASP A 193 -21.95 -3.17 -27.21
N SER A 194 -23.03 -3.94 -27.17
CA SER A 194 -24.17 -3.65 -26.30
C SER A 194 -23.84 -3.81 -24.81
N ASP A 195 -22.90 -4.69 -24.47
CA ASP A 195 -22.52 -4.89 -23.07
C ASP A 195 -21.67 -3.71 -22.57
N LEU A 196 -20.86 -3.10 -23.44
CA LEU A 196 -20.10 -1.89 -23.09
C LEU A 196 -20.99 -0.63 -23.10
N TYR A 197 -21.92 -0.54 -24.07
CA TYR A 197 -22.80 0.62 -24.21
C TYR A 197 -23.88 0.70 -23.12
N ASN A 198 -24.36 -0.44 -22.63
CA ASN A 198 -25.32 -0.49 -21.52
C ASN A 198 -24.61 -0.73 -20.18
N ALA A 199 -23.29 -0.55 -20.10
CA ALA A 199 -22.56 -0.66 -18.84
C ALA A 199 -22.96 0.47 -17.91
N THR A 200 -23.01 0.17 -16.61
CA THR A 200 -23.12 1.25 -15.62
C THR A 200 -21.93 2.19 -15.75
N MET A 201 -20.74 1.67 -16.08
CA MET A 201 -19.53 2.45 -16.33
C MET A 201 -19.42 3.04 -17.76
N GLU A 202 -20.52 3.15 -18.52
CA GLU A 202 -20.50 3.96 -19.75
C GLU A 202 -20.38 5.46 -19.39
N TRP A 203 -19.55 6.21 -20.11
CA TRP A 203 -19.20 7.59 -19.73
C TRP A 203 -20.37 8.59 -19.74
N THR A 204 -21.51 8.24 -20.34
CA THR A 204 -22.71 9.09 -20.38
C THR A 204 -23.89 8.45 -19.69
N GLU A 205 -24.75 9.32 -19.16
CA GLU A 205 -26.10 8.94 -18.84
C GLU A 205 -27.08 9.84 -19.61
N GLY A 206 -28.12 9.21 -20.14
CA GLY A 206 -29.22 9.93 -20.78
C GLY A 206 -30.20 10.47 -19.74
N GLN A 207 -30.79 11.64 -19.99
CA GLN A 207 -31.94 12.09 -19.19
C GLN A 207 -33.07 11.05 -19.29
N CYS A 208 -33.65 10.71 -18.14
CA CYS A 208 -34.66 9.66 -18.02
C CYS A 208 -34.18 8.25 -18.45
N GLY A 209 -32.87 7.99 -18.40
CA GLY A 209 -32.27 6.67 -18.63
C GLY A 209 -32.61 5.65 -17.53
N VAL A 210 -32.69 4.37 -17.94
CA VAL A 210 -32.93 3.23 -17.03
C VAL A 210 -31.93 2.10 -17.21
N ASP A 211 -31.15 2.12 -18.29
CA ASP A 211 -30.38 0.96 -18.75
C ASP A 211 -29.11 0.71 -17.92
N ALA A 212 -28.62 1.73 -17.19
CA ALA A 212 -27.36 1.72 -16.45
C ALA A 212 -27.53 1.82 -14.91
N ALA A 213 -28.72 1.53 -14.38
CA ALA A 213 -28.96 1.58 -12.93
C ALA A 213 -28.52 0.30 -12.18
N ASP A 214 -28.29 -0.79 -12.92
CA ASP A 214 -27.79 -2.07 -12.42
C ASP A 214 -26.52 -2.44 -13.20
N ILE A 215 -25.55 -3.06 -12.54
CA ILE A 215 -24.31 -3.49 -13.17
C ILE A 215 -24.54 -4.62 -14.17
N ASN A 216 -23.73 -4.66 -15.23
CA ASN A 216 -23.83 -5.68 -16.25
C ASN A 216 -22.57 -6.57 -16.35
N SER A 217 -22.46 -7.38 -17.39
CA SER A 217 -21.34 -8.30 -17.59
C SER A 217 -19.97 -7.62 -17.60
N ASP A 218 -19.80 -6.47 -18.26
CA ASP A 218 -18.53 -5.76 -18.32
C ASP A 218 -18.14 -5.19 -16.95
N ASP A 219 -19.10 -4.52 -16.28
CA ASP A 219 -18.94 -4.00 -14.92
C ASP A 219 -18.54 -5.11 -13.93
N ILE A 220 -19.27 -6.23 -13.95
CA ILE A 220 -19.04 -7.39 -13.08
C ILE A 220 -17.64 -7.96 -13.27
N GLN A 221 -17.13 -8.01 -14.50
CA GLN A 221 -15.80 -8.56 -14.73
C GLN A 221 -14.68 -7.60 -14.36
N GLY A 222 -14.85 -6.30 -14.59
CA GLY A 222 -13.84 -5.32 -14.14
C GLY A 222 -13.72 -5.36 -12.62
N ILE A 223 -14.84 -5.30 -11.90
CA ILE A 223 -14.79 -5.33 -10.43
C ILE A 223 -14.29 -6.68 -9.91
N THR A 224 -14.61 -7.78 -10.60
CA THR A 224 -14.04 -9.12 -10.31
C THR A 224 -12.55 -9.19 -10.68
N ALA A 225 -12.04 -8.40 -11.62
CA ALA A 225 -10.60 -8.36 -11.88
C ALA A 225 -9.84 -7.62 -10.78
N LEU A 226 -10.46 -6.61 -10.14
CA LEU A 226 -9.89 -5.89 -9.00
C LEU A 226 -9.99 -6.67 -7.69
N TYR A 227 -11.19 -7.18 -7.39
CA TYR A 227 -11.54 -7.73 -6.09
C TYR A 227 -12.07 -9.15 -6.19
N GLY A 228 -11.89 -9.83 -7.33
CA GLY A 228 -12.34 -11.20 -7.58
C GLY A 228 -11.85 -12.20 -6.55
N PRO A 229 -12.35 -13.44 -6.60
CA PRO A 229 -12.22 -14.34 -5.47
C PRO A 229 -10.74 -14.46 -5.12
N TYR A 230 -10.40 -14.07 -3.91
CA TYR A 230 -9.03 -14.08 -3.43
C TYR A 230 -8.93 -14.93 -2.17
N ALA A 231 -7.75 -15.47 -1.95
CA ALA A 231 -7.37 -15.99 -0.66
C ALA A 231 -6.28 -15.10 -0.08
N THR A 232 -6.19 -15.10 1.23
CA THR A 232 -5.11 -14.47 1.97
C THR A 232 -4.36 -15.55 2.75
N PHE A 233 -3.41 -15.12 3.58
CA PHE A 233 -2.79 -16.03 4.51
C PHE A 233 -2.40 -15.32 5.79
N SER A 234 -2.40 -16.07 6.88
CA SER A 234 -1.69 -15.71 8.10
C SER A 234 -0.49 -16.60 8.28
N CYS A 235 0.55 -16.06 8.90
CA CYS A 235 1.68 -16.85 9.35
C CYS A 235 1.84 -16.70 10.85
N SER A 236 2.30 -17.78 11.48
CA SER A 236 2.71 -17.80 12.87
C SER A 236 4.18 -18.19 12.94
N HIS A 237 4.86 -17.59 13.91
CA HIS A 237 6.18 -17.98 14.36
C HIS A 237 6.15 -18.00 15.88
N GLU A 238 6.90 -18.91 16.50
CA GLU A 238 7.07 -18.94 17.94
C GLU A 238 8.00 -17.79 18.36
N LEU A 239 7.45 -16.60 18.58
CA LEU A 239 8.17 -15.51 19.23
C LEU A 239 8.02 -15.60 20.76
N LYS A 240 9.10 -15.28 21.49
CA LYS A 240 9.09 -15.10 22.95
C LYS A 240 7.90 -14.22 23.36
N PRO A 241 7.26 -14.47 24.53
CA PRO A 241 6.05 -13.78 24.94
C PRO A 241 6.20 -12.24 24.90
N GLY A 242 5.30 -11.55 24.17
CA GLY A 242 5.20 -10.09 24.17
C GLY A 242 5.26 -9.38 22.81
N SER A 243 5.43 -10.08 21.68
CA SER A 243 5.39 -9.45 20.35
C SER A 243 3.96 -9.27 19.84
N SER A 244 3.51 -8.03 19.68
CA SER A 244 2.23 -7.68 19.04
C SER A 244 2.43 -7.05 17.65
N SER A 245 3.42 -7.53 16.88
CA SER A 245 3.68 -7.03 15.53
C SER A 245 2.91 -7.84 14.49
N THR A 246 2.36 -7.15 13.48
CA THR A 246 1.87 -7.77 12.24
C THR A 246 3.00 -8.38 11.41
N GLN A 247 4.25 -7.97 11.65
CA GLN A 247 5.48 -8.50 11.05
C GLN A 247 5.96 -9.74 11.81
N ALA A 248 6.34 -10.79 11.08
CA ALA A 248 6.98 -11.96 11.65
C ALA A 248 8.48 -11.70 11.82
N ILE A 249 8.94 -11.53 13.05
CA ILE A 249 10.35 -11.31 13.39
C ILE A 249 10.92 -12.64 13.90
N GLY A 250 12.16 -12.99 13.55
CA GLY A 250 12.82 -14.19 14.06
C GLY A 250 14.34 -14.10 13.99
N ILE A 251 15.04 -15.09 14.55
CA ILE A 251 16.50 -15.11 14.65
C ILE A 251 17.08 -16.13 13.67
N VAL A 252 18.09 -15.70 12.93
CA VAL A 252 18.91 -16.58 12.10
C VAL A 252 20.04 -17.15 12.94
N CYS A 253 20.12 -18.47 12.98
CA CYS A 253 21.14 -19.17 13.75
C CYS A 253 22.44 -19.28 12.98
N GLU A 254 23.57 -19.13 13.69
CA GLU A 254 24.85 -19.54 13.12
C GLU A 254 24.89 -21.06 12.92
N GLU A 255 25.53 -21.48 11.83
CA GLU A 255 25.63 -22.89 11.44
C GLU A 255 26.27 -23.72 12.58
N GLY A 256 25.53 -24.71 13.07
CA GLY A 256 25.98 -25.60 14.17
C GLY A 256 25.74 -25.08 15.59
N SER A 257 25.05 -23.95 15.77
CA SER A 257 24.62 -23.48 17.08
C SER A 257 23.59 -24.43 17.70
N ALA A 258 23.97 -25.12 18.79
CA ALA A 258 23.08 -26.05 19.50
C ALA A 258 22.01 -25.36 20.36
N ASP A 259 22.19 -24.05 20.63
CA ASP A 259 21.34 -23.26 21.53
C ASP A 259 20.42 -22.28 20.76
N CYS A 260 20.30 -22.43 19.43
CA CYS A 260 19.50 -21.57 18.59
C CYS A 260 18.55 -22.39 17.70
N ASP A 261 17.25 -22.14 17.85
CA ASP A 261 16.22 -22.70 16.95
C ASP A 261 16.08 -21.80 15.72
N PRO A 262 16.22 -22.34 14.50
CA PRO A 262 16.19 -21.54 13.28
C PRO A 262 14.81 -20.90 13.08
N PHE A 263 14.80 -19.69 12.52
CA PHE A 263 13.56 -18.97 12.26
C PHE A 263 12.69 -19.69 11.22
N LYS A 264 11.78 -20.52 11.72
CA LYS A 264 10.77 -21.22 10.93
C LYS A 264 9.43 -20.48 10.93
N LEU A 265 9.02 -20.00 9.77
CA LEU A 265 7.69 -19.44 9.56
C LEU A 265 6.71 -20.55 9.13
N LYS A 266 5.53 -20.61 9.75
CA LYS A 266 4.45 -21.52 9.33
C LYS A 266 3.27 -20.68 8.90
N CYS A 267 2.78 -20.91 7.69
CA CYS A 267 1.67 -20.16 7.15
C CYS A 267 0.47 -21.07 6.92
N VAL A 268 -0.72 -20.47 6.98
CA VAL A 268 -2.00 -21.12 6.67
C VAL A 268 -2.74 -20.19 5.73
N VAL A 269 -3.24 -20.75 4.63
CA VAL A 269 -4.15 -20.01 3.74
C VAL A 269 -5.42 -19.70 4.50
N GLU A 270 -5.76 -18.42 4.56
CA GLU A 270 -7.01 -17.92 5.12
C GLU A 270 -7.92 -17.57 3.95
N SER A 271 -9.06 -18.23 3.91
CA SER A 271 -10.12 -17.94 2.95
C SER A 271 -11.23 -17.22 3.70
N THR A 272 -11.50 -15.97 3.33
CA THR A 272 -12.50 -15.12 4.00
C THR A 272 -13.87 -15.12 3.32
N ALA A 273 -14.01 -15.73 2.15
CA ALA A 273 -15.27 -15.77 1.43
C ALA A 273 -16.04 -17.07 1.72
N TYR A 274 -17.06 -16.99 2.57
CA TYR A 274 -18.24 -17.87 2.67
C TYR A 274 -18.07 -19.36 2.28
N ASP A 275 -18.00 -20.28 3.25
CA ASP A 275 -18.23 -21.76 3.23
C ASP A 275 -17.80 -22.64 2.00
N GLU A 276 -17.36 -22.07 0.88
CA GLU A 276 -17.20 -22.67 -0.44
C GLU A 276 -15.98 -22.11 -1.21
N LEU A 277 -15.28 -21.07 -0.72
CA LEU A 277 -14.02 -20.63 -1.31
C LEU A 277 -12.86 -21.50 -0.81
N ILE A 278 -12.63 -22.61 -1.50
CA ILE A 278 -11.52 -23.51 -1.26
C ILE A 278 -10.43 -23.14 -2.26
N ALA A 279 -9.38 -22.44 -1.80
CA ALA A 279 -8.13 -22.47 -2.54
C ALA A 279 -7.68 -23.94 -2.58
N ASP A 280 -7.68 -24.55 -3.76
CA ASP A 280 -7.29 -25.95 -3.93
C ASP A 280 -5.78 -26.12 -3.87
N SER A 281 -5.05 -25.06 -4.24
CA SER A 281 -3.60 -25.03 -4.18
C SER A 281 -3.05 -23.63 -3.96
N ALA A 282 -1.82 -23.58 -3.46
CA ALA A 282 -1.07 -22.36 -3.32
C ALA A 282 0.40 -22.61 -3.66
N GLU A 283 1.01 -21.68 -4.38
CA GLU A 283 2.46 -21.58 -4.60
C GLU A 283 3.01 -20.38 -3.83
N TRP A 284 4.12 -20.59 -3.14
CA TRP A 284 4.70 -19.61 -2.23
C TRP A 284 6.08 -19.20 -2.72
N ASP A 285 6.36 -17.92 -2.67
CA ASP A 285 7.68 -17.31 -2.82
C ASP A 285 7.98 -16.59 -1.49
N TRP A 286 9.06 -17.03 -0.84
CA TRP A 286 9.41 -16.57 0.49
C TRP A 286 10.20 -15.26 0.49
N GLY A 287 10.55 -14.74 -0.69
CA GLY A 287 11.28 -13.49 -0.88
C GLY A 287 12.79 -13.61 -0.76
N ASP A 288 13.31 -14.79 -0.41
CA ASP A 288 14.75 -15.11 -0.32
C ASP A 288 15.26 -15.93 -1.51
N GLY A 289 14.40 -16.18 -2.49
CA GLY A 289 14.68 -16.99 -3.67
C GLY A 289 14.22 -18.44 -3.58
N GLU A 290 13.71 -18.88 -2.42
CA GLU A 290 13.09 -20.19 -2.28
C GLU A 290 11.58 -20.15 -2.46
N THR A 291 11.02 -21.31 -2.84
CA THR A 291 9.58 -21.47 -3.08
C THR A 291 9.02 -22.70 -2.39
N SER A 292 7.71 -22.75 -2.20
CA SER A 292 7.00 -23.90 -1.64
C SER A 292 5.60 -24.04 -2.23
N SER A 293 4.92 -25.12 -1.91
CA SER A 293 3.55 -25.36 -2.36
C SER A 293 2.68 -25.95 -1.25
N GLY A 294 1.38 -25.73 -1.33
CA GLY A 294 0.38 -26.28 -0.41
C GLY A 294 -0.26 -25.21 0.47
N LEU A 295 -1.36 -25.58 1.12
CA LEU A 295 -2.20 -24.65 1.89
C LEU A 295 -1.66 -24.37 3.30
N THR A 296 -0.73 -25.20 3.78
CA THR A 296 -0.11 -25.09 5.10
C THR A 296 1.41 -25.24 5.03
N PRO A 297 2.12 -24.41 4.25
CA PRO A 297 3.54 -24.58 4.06
C PRO A 297 4.33 -24.06 5.28
N SER A 298 5.62 -24.35 5.30
CA SER A 298 6.54 -23.76 6.25
C SER A 298 7.89 -23.51 5.60
N HIS A 299 8.57 -22.47 6.04
CA HIS A 299 9.88 -22.06 5.51
C HIS A 299 10.85 -21.68 6.61
N VAL A 300 12.15 -21.85 6.35
CA VAL A 300 13.22 -21.52 7.28
C VAL A 300 14.08 -20.43 6.65
N TYR A 301 14.25 -19.31 7.37
CA TYR A 301 15.12 -18.23 6.93
C TYR A 301 16.52 -18.39 7.54
N ASP A 302 17.48 -18.77 6.70
CA ASP A 302 18.88 -19.01 7.09
C ASP A 302 19.81 -17.80 6.86
N THR A 303 19.29 -16.72 6.29
CA THR A 303 20.05 -15.48 6.03
C THR A 303 19.34 -14.30 6.66
N PRO A 304 20.07 -13.36 7.30
CA PRO A 304 19.46 -12.14 7.79
C PRO A 304 18.91 -11.28 6.65
N GLY A 305 17.70 -10.76 6.80
CA GLY A 305 17.04 -9.97 5.76
C GLY A 305 15.62 -9.57 6.10
N ASN A 306 15.09 -8.61 5.33
CA ASN A 306 13.67 -8.30 5.30
C ASN A 306 13.08 -8.92 4.03
N TYR A 307 12.10 -9.81 4.20
CA TYR A 307 11.55 -10.60 3.11
C TYR A 307 10.09 -10.27 2.85
N THR A 308 9.74 -10.29 1.57
CA THR A 308 8.36 -10.12 1.10
C THR A 308 7.83 -11.50 0.73
N VAL A 309 6.80 -11.95 1.44
CA VAL A 309 6.16 -13.24 1.14
C VAL A 309 5.07 -13.02 0.10
N ARG A 310 5.07 -13.83 -0.95
CA ARG A 310 4.05 -13.84 -2.00
C ARG A 310 3.45 -15.24 -2.10
N ALA A 311 2.14 -15.33 -2.19
CA ALA A 311 1.43 -16.57 -2.43
C ALA A 311 0.53 -16.42 -3.65
N LYS A 312 0.64 -17.34 -4.61
CA LYS A 312 -0.30 -17.49 -5.72
C LYS A 312 -1.29 -18.59 -5.35
N PHE A 313 -2.56 -18.23 -5.24
CA PHE A 313 -3.66 -19.13 -4.96
C PHE A 313 -4.35 -19.54 -6.26
N VAL A 314 -4.84 -20.76 -6.31
CA VAL A 314 -5.74 -21.24 -7.35
C VAL A 314 -6.90 -21.94 -6.67
N GLY A 315 -8.13 -21.66 -7.11
CA GLY A 315 -9.32 -22.33 -6.61
C GLY A 315 -10.43 -22.37 -7.64
N GLU A 316 -11.51 -23.05 -7.28
CA GLU A 316 -12.77 -23.07 -8.01
C GLU A 316 -13.88 -22.60 -7.08
N ARG A 317 -14.77 -21.73 -7.56
CA ARG A 317 -15.97 -21.32 -6.80
C ARG A 317 -17.21 -21.50 -7.68
N THR A 318 -18.24 -22.11 -7.11
CA THR A 318 -19.55 -22.23 -7.76
C THR A 318 -20.04 -20.84 -8.18
N GLY A 319 -20.34 -20.66 -9.47
CA GLY A 319 -20.77 -19.37 -10.03
C GLY A 319 -19.63 -18.46 -10.51
N CYS A 320 -18.39 -18.67 -10.08
CA CYS A 320 -17.22 -17.90 -10.50
C CYS A 320 -16.25 -18.67 -11.40
N GLY A 321 -16.32 -20.00 -11.39
CA GLY A 321 -15.40 -20.86 -12.13
C GLY A 321 -14.02 -20.95 -11.47
N GLU A 322 -13.02 -21.31 -12.26
CA GLU A 322 -11.61 -21.33 -11.84
C GLU A 322 -11.08 -19.91 -11.73
N TRP A 323 -10.29 -19.64 -10.68
CA TRP A 323 -9.65 -18.36 -10.44
C TRP A 323 -8.23 -18.57 -9.91
N ASP A 324 -7.36 -17.59 -10.16
CA ASP A 324 -6.07 -17.48 -9.52
C ASP A 324 -5.81 -16.06 -9.01
N TYR A 325 -5.16 -15.95 -7.85
CA TYR A 325 -4.88 -14.65 -7.23
C TYR A 325 -3.50 -14.65 -6.60
N THR A 326 -2.75 -13.57 -6.78
CA THR A 326 -1.43 -13.41 -6.16
C THR A 326 -1.49 -12.39 -5.03
N TYR A 327 -1.43 -12.88 -3.79
CA TYR A 327 -1.36 -12.04 -2.60
C TYR A 327 0.07 -11.82 -2.15
N ARG A 328 0.41 -10.61 -1.72
CA ARG A 328 1.78 -10.21 -1.37
C ARG A 328 1.80 -9.41 -0.07
N LYS A 329 2.64 -9.80 0.89
CA LYS A 329 2.90 -9.04 2.12
C LYS A 329 4.34 -8.53 2.11
N VAL A 330 4.52 -7.24 1.80
CA VAL A 330 5.84 -6.60 1.63
C VAL A 330 6.55 -6.43 2.97
N GLY A 331 7.83 -6.80 3.02
CA GLY A 331 8.65 -6.70 4.24
C GLY A 331 8.04 -7.45 5.43
N TYR A 332 7.19 -8.44 5.17
CA TYR A 332 6.38 -9.14 6.17
C TYR A 332 7.22 -9.95 7.16
N VAL A 333 8.40 -10.39 6.74
CA VAL A 333 9.31 -11.18 7.57
C VAL A 333 10.61 -10.42 7.80
N THR A 334 11.08 -10.40 9.04
CA THR A 334 12.39 -9.86 9.42
C THR A 334 13.20 -10.94 10.12
N ALA A 335 14.19 -11.47 9.42
CA ALA A 335 15.13 -12.45 9.96
C ALA A 335 16.38 -11.72 10.46
N CYS A 336 16.62 -11.75 11.77
CA CYS A 336 17.72 -11.04 12.40
C CYS A 336 18.92 -11.93 12.64
N GLY A 337 20.10 -11.50 12.20
CA GLY A 337 21.39 -12.04 12.66
C GLY A 337 21.96 -11.20 13.80
N VAL A 338 23.02 -11.71 14.44
CA VAL A 338 23.80 -10.91 15.40
C VAL A 338 24.31 -9.64 14.69
N PRO A 339 24.15 -8.44 15.28
CA PRO A 339 24.61 -7.20 14.64
C PRO A 339 26.10 -7.26 14.31
N LYS A 340 26.48 -6.91 13.07
CA LYS A 340 27.89 -6.81 12.66
C LYS A 340 28.43 -5.44 13.03
N SER A 341 28.75 -5.28 14.32
CA SER A 341 29.30 -4.03 14.88
C SER A 341 30.61 -3.64 14.19
N ALA A 342 30.73 -2.35 13.82
CA ALA A 342 31.93 -1.74 13.30
C ALA A 342 31.92 -0.25 13.60
N PHE A 343 33.09 0.37 13.74
CA PHE A 343 33.21 1.82 13.94
C PHE A 343 34.56 2.36 13.49
N ASP A 344 34.59 3.67 13.28
CA ASP A 344 35.80 4.47 13.10
C ASP A 344 35.81 5.68 14.05
N ILE A 345 36.92 6.41 14.10
CA ILE A 345 37.12 7.56 14.99
C ILE A 345 37.60 8.76 14.17
N GLU A 346 36.84 9.86 14.20
CA GLU A 346 37.19 11.12 13.55
C GLU A 346 37.68 12.14 14.58
N HIS A 347 38.83 12.78 14.33
CA HIS A 347 39.32 13.88 15.17
C HIS A 347 38.53 15.16 14.91
N VAL A 348 38.07 15.82 15.98
CA VAL A 348 37.30 17.08 15.89
C VAL A 348 38.20 18.27 16.23
N ASP A 349 38.61 18.41 17.49
CA ASP A 349 39.54 19.44 17.96
C ASP A 349 40.09 19.07 19.34
N GLY A 350 41.31 19.49 19.67
CA GLY A 350 41.93 19.17 20.95
C GLY A 350 42.00 17.67 21.21
N LEU A 351 41.34 17.22 22.27
CA LEU A 351 41.15 15.80 22.65
C LEU A 351 39.72 15.31 22.36
N THR A 352 38.96 16.05 21.56
CA THR A 352 37.60 15.69 21.16
C THR A 352 37.63 14.89 19.86
N TYR A 353 36.90 13.77 19.86
CA TYR A 353 36.77 12.86 18.74
C TYR A 353 35.29 12.49 18.56
N ARG A 354 34.87 12.27 17.34
CA ARG A 354 33.57 11.68 17.03
C ARG A 354 33.75 10.19 16.82
N LEU A 355 32.95 9.39 17.52
CA LEU A 355 32.90 7.94 17.34
C LEU A 355 31.87 7.65 16.25
N LEU A 356 32.33 7.21 15.08
CA LEU A 356 31.51 6.98 13.89
C LEU A 356 31.01 5.53 13.88
N ASN A 357 29.70 5.32 13.91
CA ASN A 357 29.15 3.98 13.85
C ASN A 357 29.06 3.49 12.40
N GLU A 358 29.78 2.41 12.10
CA GLU A 358 29.80 1.75 10.78
C GLU A 358 29.07 0.40 10.80
N THR A 359 28.28 0.12 11.84
CA THR A 359 27.52 -1.13 11.96
C THR A 359 26.62 -1.34 10.76
N ASP A 360 26.60 -2.58 10.24
CA ASP A 360 25.70 -2.99 9.16
C ASP A 360 24.24 -2.91 9.61
N ILE A 361 23.50 -1.94 9.07
CA ILE A 361 22.07 -1.70 9.31
C ILE A 361 21.18 -2.14 8.12
N SER A 362 21.71 -2.98 7.23
CA SER A 362 20.98 -3.43 6.03
C SER A 362 19.69 -4.18 6.34
N VAL A 363 19.58 -4.80 7.52
CA VAL A 363 18.34 -5.43 8.02
C VAL A 363 17.69 -4.51 9.05
N TYR A 364 16.74 -3.70 8.57
CA TYR A 364 16.05 -2.73 9.42
C TYR A 364 15.16 -3.43 10.45
N GLY A 365 15.08 -2.85 11.66
CA GLY A 365 14.27 -3.35 12.76
C GLY A 365 14.96 -4.40 13.65
N CYS A 366 16.18 -4.85 13.31
CA CYS A 366 16.89 -5.86 14.12
C CYS A 366 17.70 -5.30 15.29
N ILE A 367 18.09 -4.02 15.26
CA ILE A 367 18.95 -3.36 16.25
C ILE A 367 18.10 -2.41 17.10
N PHE A 368 18.25 -2.46 18.42
CA PHE A 368 17.54 -1.56 19.36
C PHE A 368 18.38 -1.12 20.56
N ASP A 369 19.63 -1.57 20.69
CA ASP A 369 20.56 -1.12 21.73
C ASP A 369 21.93 -0.80 21.12
N ILE A 370 22.55 0.27 21.62
CA ILE A 370 23.89 0.69 21.24
C ILE A 370 24.59 1.25 22.49
N GLN A 371 25.82 0.82 22.71
CA GLN A 371 26.61 1.25 23.85
C GLN A 371 28.10 1.27 23.50
N TRP A 372 28.70 2.45 23.67
CA TRP A 372 30.14 2.66 23.60
C TRP A 372 30.71 2.53 25.00
N ASP A 373 31.66 1.62 25.21
CA ASP A 373 32.41 1.50 26.45
C ASP A 373 33.87 1.92 26.21
N ILE A 374 34.34 2.89 27.00
CA ILE A 374 35.67 3.47 26.86
C ILE A 374 36.51 3.04 28.05
N PHE A 375 37.70 2.51 27.79
CA PHE A 375 38.62 2.01 28.79
C PHE A 375 39.97 2.73 28.73
N ASP A 376 40.49 3.10 29.90
CA ASP A 376 41.89 3.47 30.10
C ASP A 376 42.62 2.27 30.73
N GLY A 377 43.46 1.63 29.91
CA GLY A 377 43.99 0.30 30.20
C GLY A 377 42.87 -0.73 30.41
N GLY A 378 42.75 -1.23 31.65
CA GLY A 378 41.71 -2.19 32.04
C GLY A 378 40.51 -1.57 32.76
N THR A 379 40.51 -0.25 32.99
CA THR A 379 39.48 0.44 33.77
C THR A 379 38.46 1.06 32.83
N LEU A 380 37.17 0.72 33.02
CA LEU A 380 36.08 1.40 32.34
C LEU A 380 36.01 2.85 32.83
N VAL A 381 36.18 3.81 31.93
CA VAL A 381 36.15 5.25 32.25
C VAL A 381 34.84 5.92 31.82
N ASP A 382 34.15 5.41 30.80
CA ASP A 382 32.83 5.90 30.42
C ASP A 382 32.00 4.86 29.64
N SER A 383 30.67 5.03 29.66
CA SER A 383 29.70 4.26 28.88
C SER A 383 28.65 5.19 28.27
N ILE A 384 28.54 5.22 26.94
CA ILE A 384 27.72 6.19 26.21
C ILE A 384 26.67 5.47 25.35
N LYS A 385 25.40 5.86 25.48
CA LYS A 385 24.30 5.40 24.62
C LYS A 385 23.93 6.49 23.61
N ALA A 386 24.61 6.47 22.47
CA ALA A 386 24.35 7.38 21.36
C ALA A 386 24.77 6.72 20.04
N TRP A 387 24.15 7.12 18.94
CA TRP A 387 24.49 6.59 17.61
C TRP A 387 25.93 6.93 17.22
N GLU A 388 26.28 8.22 17.27
CA GLU A 388 27.61 8.74 16.92
C GLU A 388 28.00 9.87 17.90
N PRO A 389 28.43 9.53 19.13
CA PRO A 389 28.77 10.55 20.12
C PRO A 389 30.07 11.27 19.77
N GLU A 390 30.13 12.56 20.12
CA GLU A 390 31.41 13.24 20.34
C GLU A 390 31.88 13.00 21.77
N TYR A 391 33.12 12.58 21.92
CA TYR A 391 33.75 12.29 23.20
C TYR A 391 35.05 13.06 23.36
N THR A 392 35.28 13.63 24.54
CA THR A 392 36.50 14.38 24.86
C THR A 392 37.30 13.65 25.91
N PHE A 393 38.48 13.15 25.55
CA PHE A 393 39.40 12.51 26.49
C PHE A 393 39.99 13.55 27.45
N GLU A 394 40.13 13.19 28.72
CA GLU A 394 40.68 14.08 29.73
C GLU A 394 42.17 14.36 29.48
N GLU A 395 42.94 13.32 29.14
CA GLU A 395 44.37 13.41 28.87
C GLU A 395 44.79 12.67 27.59
N PRO A 396 45.94 13.03 26.98
CA PRO A 396 46.51 12.24 25.90
C PRO A 396 46.93 10.85 26.41
N GLY A 397 46.64 9.81 25.63
CA GLY A 397 46.91 8.44 26.06
C GLY A 397 46.35 7.39 25.10
N GLU A 398 46.62 6.13 25.40
CA GLU A 398 46.04 4.99 24.68
C GLU A 398 44.76 4.54 25.38
N TYR A 399 43.66 4.48 24.64
CA TYR A 399 42.35 4.07 25.11
C TYR A 399 41.85 2.88 24.30
N ARG A 400 41.14 1.96 24.94
CA ARG A 400 40.42 0.89 24.26
C ARG A 400 38.93 1.26 24.22
N ILE A 401 38.36 1.32 23.03
CA ILE A 401 36.95 1.62 22.82
C ILE A 401 36.26 0.35 22.34
N VAL A 402 35.11 0.03 22.93
CA VAL A 402 34.26 -1.10 22.54
C VAL A 402 32.90 -0.58 22.13
N LEU A 403 32.45 -0.89 20.92
CA LEU A 403 31.09 -0.63 20.46
C LEU A 403 30.27 -1.92 20.57
N ASN A 404 29.33 -1.94 21.51
CA ASN A 404 28.34 -3.00 21.65
C ASN A 404 27.05 -2.58 20.93
N VAL A 405 26.56 -3.42 20.02
CA VAL A 405 25.28 -3.22 19.32
C VAL A 405 24.39 -4.42 19.58
N GLY A 406 23.26 -4.17 20.22
CA GLY A 406 22.29 -5.17 20.66
C GLY A 406 21.03 -5.20 19.81
N GLY A 407 20.51 -6.41 19.62
CA GLY A 407 19.32 -6.69 18.83
C GLY A 407 18.63 -7.98 19.26
N TYR A 408 17.63 -8.41 18.49
CA TYR A 408 16.86 -9.62 18.78
C TYR A 408 17.74 -10.88 18.83
N ALA A 409 18.75 -10.95 17.96
CA ALA A 409 19.68 -12.07 17.85
C ALA A 409 20.83 -12.03 18.88
N GLY A 410 20.87 -11.01 19.76
CA GLY A 410 21.94 -10.81 20.73
C GLY A 410 22.77 -9.56 20.44
N THR A 411 23.99 -9.53 20.99
CA THR A 411 24.88 -8.35 20.93
C THR A 411 26.13 -8.68 20.13
N GLY A 412 26.39 -7.88 19.09
CA GLY A 412 27.68 -7.85 18.42
C GLY A 412 28.58 -6.79 19.03
N ALA A 413 29.87 -7.08 19.14
CA ALA A 413 30.85 -6.13 19.68
C ALA A 413 32.02 -5.98 18.70
N SER A 414 32.49 -4.74 18.55
CA SER A 414 33.76 -4.42 17.91
C SER A 414 34.61 -3.60 18.88
N GLU A 415 35.93 -3.72 18.78
CA GLU A 415 36.84 -2.97 19.63
C GLU A 415 38.01 -2.39 18.83
N MET A 416 38.51 -1.25 19.30
CA MET A 416 39.68 -0.58 18.73
C MET A 416 40.54 0.01 19.85
N THR A 417 41.86 -0.16 19.74
CA THR A 417 42.83 0.59 20.52
C THR A 417 43.18 1.89 19.79
N PHE A 418 43.03 3.01 20.48
CA PHE A 418 43.11 4.35 19.92
C PHE A 418 44.04 5.24 20.75
N GLU A 419 44.98 5.94 20.11
CA GLU A 419 45.88 6.88 20.79
C GLU A 419 45.35 8.32 20.68
N ALA A 420 44.72 8.82 21.76
CA ALA A 420 44.23 10.18 21.85
C ALA A 420 45.38 11.18 21.94
N LYS A 421 45.47 12.10 20.97
CA LYS A 421 46.49 13.15 20.92
C LYS A 421 45.84 14.52 20.88
N ARG A 422 46.40 15.48 21.61
CA ARG A 422 46.03 16.90 21.44
C ARG A 422 46.46 17.34 20.04
N ARG A 423 45.50 17.61 19.17
CA ARG A 423 45.72 18.17 17.83
C ARG A 423 44.76 19.32 17.60
N ARG A 424 45.15 20.27 16.75
CA ARG A 424 44.22 21.31 16.29
C ARG A 424 43.30 20.68 15.26
N GLY A 425 42.00 20.89 15.39
CA GLY A 425 41.01 20.35 14.46
C GLY A 425 41.27 20.76 13.02
N ASP A 426 40.96 19.86 12.08
CA ASP A 426 40.93 20.13 10.64
C ASP A 426 39.72 21.02 10.30
N GLY A 427 39.73 22.23 10.83
CA GLY A 427 38.65 23.18 10.64
C GLY A 427 38.50 23.56 9.17
N ARG A 428 37.49 23.00 8.49
CA ARG A 428 36.76 23.75 7.44
C ARG A 428 35.92 24.82 8.14
N GLY A 429 36.59 25.84 8.64
CA GLY A 429 35.94 27.00 9.24
C GLY A 429 35.25 27.82 8.16
N CYS A 430 33.93 28.00 8.30
CA CYS A 430 33.20 29.03 7.58
C CYS A 430 33.64 30.39 8.14
N SER A 431 34.62 31.04 7.54
CA SER A 431 34.95 32.42 7.87
C SER A 431 34.05 33.38 7.08
N THR A 432 32.87 33.69 7.62
CA THR A 432 32.16 34.92 7.28
C THR A 432 32.33 35.92 8.40
N VAL A 433 33.41 36.72 8.35
CA VAL A 433 33.38 38.12 8.78
C VAL A 433 34.24 38.91 7.80
N GLY A 434 33.62 39.92 7.19
CA GLY A 434 34.17 40.64 6.07
C GLY A 434 35.21 41.71 6.39
N LEU A 435 35.65 42.29 5.27
CA LEU A 435 36.42 43.52 5.04
C LEU A 435 37.95 43.43 5.18
N GLY A 436 38.61 43.35 4.02
CA GLY A 436 40.03 43.67 3.86
C GLY A 436 40.50 43.37 2.44
N ALA A 437 40.43 44.37 1.56
CA ALA A 437 40.85 44.28 0.17
C ALA A 437 42.34 43.94 -0.02
N GLY A 438 42.62 43.12 -1.04
CA GLY A 438 43.82 43.22 -1.87
C GLY A 438 44.98 42.29 -1.53
N ALA A 439 45.19 41.24 -2.34
CA ALA A 439 46.37 41.12 -3.21
C ALA A 439 46.34 39.78 -3.97
N MET A 440 46.70 39.88 -5.25
CA MET A 440 46.78 38.81 -6.25
C MET A 440 47.87 37.78 -5.95
N GLY A 441 47.68 36.58 -6.53
CA GLY A 441 48.79 35.93 -7.24
C GLY A 441 48.89 34.41 -7.08
N THR A 442 48.38 33.67 -8.11
CA THR A 442 49.07 32.60 -8.88
C THR A 442 49.74 31.45 -8.09
N LEU A 443 49.61 30.15 -8.41
CA LEU A 443 49.55 29.47 -9.70
C LEU A 443 49.44 27.93 -9.45
N LEU A 444 48.61 27.23 -10.26
CA LEU A 444 48.88 25.97 -10.99
C LEU A 444 48.97 24.52 -10.37
N VAL A 445 48.21 23.63 -11.05
CA VAL A 445 48.38 22.17 -11.36
C VAL A 445 48.16 21.17 -10.22
N GLY A 446 47.41 20.06 -10.33
CA GLY A 446 46.64 19.46 -11.43
C GLY A 446 46.13 18.06 -11.07
N LEU A 447 45.08 17.61 -11.80
CA LEU A 447 44.71 16.24 -12.20
C LEU A 447 44.75 15.08 -11.18
N PHE A 448 43.57 14.48 -10.93
CA PHE A 448 43.15 13.06 -11.07
C PHE A 448 41.69 13.03 -10.58
N GLY A 449 40.67 12.52 -11.28
CA GLY A 449 40.59 11.26 -12.01
C GLY A 449 39.55 10.36 -11.32
N VAL A 450 38.26 10.61 -11.60
CA VAL A 450 37.08 9.71 -11.61
C VAL A 450 37.12 8.42 -10.77
N ALA A 451 36.14 8.25 -9.86
CA ALA A 451 35.15 7.15 -9.92
C ALA A 451 34.09 7.29 -8.80
N ARG A 452 32.90 7.80 -9.15
CA ARG A 452 31.66 7.48 -8.44
C ARG A 452 31.23 6.08 -8.87
N ARG A 453 30.96 5.19 -7.94
CA ARG A 453 30.00 4.09 -8.14
C ARG A 453 28.82 4.31 -7.22
N ARG A 454 27.68 4.65 -7.83
CA ARG A 454 26.36 4.08 -7.50
C ARG A 454 26.52 2.56 -7.67
N TRP A 455 26.01 1.71 -6.81
CA TRP A 455 24.62 1.48 -6.44
C TRP A 455 24.53 1.06 -4.98
#